data_AF-A0A3M6VFP4-F1
#
_entry.id   AF-A0A3M6VFP4-F1
#
_cell.length_a   1.000
_cell.length_b   1.000
_cell.length_c   1.000
_cell.angle_alpha   90.00
_cell.angle_beta   90.00
_cell.angle_gamma   90.00
#
_symmetry.space_group_name_H-M   'P 1'
#
loop_
_entity.id
_entity.type
_entity.pdbx_description
1 polymer ?
#
loop_
_entity_poly.entity_id
_entity_poly.type
_entity_poly.pdbx_seq_one_letter_code
_entity_poly.pdbx_strand_id
1 'polypeptide(L)'
;MRNIFDITQDDTFFAASDMGRTVGHSLAVYGPLVHECTSVLYAGKPVGTPNAGAYGRLVTEYGIKSMFTAPTALRAIRKEDSNGLLLKAKKDEIRKTRETMFVAGECGDPKTLNFFQRSLVYLLSTTGLWQTETGWPITAPCFGMQNDDVTEEGHPRSKVGSVARPVPGWDVQLLTAANADYNEHHGFNHENVEKDAELVVKLPLPPGTISQTAFVLSMLSDFQVTTTLKIQDTSTKKASSTSSSKWRDVRGEMGSFVWLKDVGLVDALPKTRSDKVMRATIKAVADSDPFCVPATIDNAAVLDDIHVELQKLGYVKTKSIVTGK
;
A
#
# COMPACT_ATOMS: atom_id res chain seq x y z
N MET A 1 7.17 15.64 12.31
CA MET A 1 8.48 15.03 12.64
C MET A 1 8.48 14.49 14.06
N ARG A 2 8.64 15.31 15.10
CA ARG A 2 8.65 14.88 16.51
C ARG A 2 7.59 13.86 16.92
N ASN A 3 6.31 14.22 16.92
CA ASN A 3 5.26 13.38 17.54
C ASN A 3 5.10 11.99 16.88
N ILE A 4 5.24 11.91 15.56
CA ILE A 4 5.05 10.65 14.82
C ILE A 4 6.34 9.83 14.76
N PHE A 5 7.42 10.48 14.36
CA PHE A 5 8.66 9.83 13.98
C PHE A 5 9.76 9.90 15.05
N ASP A 6 9.48 10.51 16.20
CA ASP A 6 10.45 10.77 17.28
C ASP A 6 11.73 11.47 16.78
N ILE A 7 11.59 12.44 15.90
CA ILE A 7 12.70 13.22 15.35
C ILE A 7 12.76 14.59 16.03
N THR A 8 13.94 14.94 16.55
CA THR A 8 14.29 16.28 17.06
C THR A 8 15.15 17.03 16.03
N GLN A 9 15.51 18.29 16.32
CA GLN A 9 16.27 19.15 15.38
C GLN A 9 17.67 18.62 15.09
N ASP A 10 18.32 17.97 16.07
CA ASP A 10 19.67 17.42 15.91
C ASP A 10 19.67 16.04 15.23
N ASP A 11 18.51 15.46 14.97
CA ASP A 11 18.38 14.11 14.43
C ASP A 11 18.39 14.10 12.90
N THR A 12 18.87 12.98 12.34
CA THR A 12 18.82 12.69 10.90
C THR A 12 17.64 11.80 10.57
N PHE A 13 16.84 12.20 9.58
CA PHE A 13 15.70 11.46 9.06
C PHE A 13 15.89 11.09 7.58
N PHE A 14 15.40 9.92 7.19
CA PHE A 14 15.47 9.45 5.81
C PHE A 14 14.14 8.91 5.30
N ALA A 15 13.50 9.60 4.36
CA ALA A 15 12.40 9.05 3.59
C ALA A 15 12.92 8.43 2.29
N ALA A 16 12.91 7.10 2.21
CA ALA A 16 13.22 6.34 1.01
C ALA A 16 12.04 6.37 0.02
N SER A 17 11.79 7.56 -0.52
CA SER A 17 10.75 7.85 -1.51
C SER A 17 11.27 8.81 -2.57
N ASP A 18 10.47 9.03 -3.61
CA ASP A 18 10.77 9.98 -4.68
C ASP A 18 9.98 11.27 -4.52
N MET A 19 10.52 12.39 -5.02
CA MET A 19 9.87 13.70 -4.96
C MET A 19 8.60 13.79 -5.83
N GLY A 20 8.35 12.83 -6.72
CA GLY A 20 7.09 12.76 -7.49
C GLY A 20 5.91 12.20 -6.68
N ARG A 21 6.15 11.74 -5.44
CA ARG A 21 5.12 11.24 -4.51
C ARG A 21 4.94 12.17 -3.32
N THR A 22 3.74 12.17 -2.76
CA THR A 22 3.40 12.93 -1.53
C THR A 22 4.38 12.67 -0.38
N VAL A 23 4.90 11.45 -0.24
CA VAL A 23 5.89 11.09 0.78
C VAL A 23 7.20 11.85 0.58
N GLY A 24 7.68 12.02 -0.65
CA GLY A 24 8.87 12.81 -0.93
C GLY A 24 8.67 14.28 -0.56
N HIS A 25 7.53 14.85 -0.92
CA HIS A 25 7.19 16.22 -0.51
C HIS A 25 7.14 16.37 1.01
N SER A 26 6.32 15.57 1.69
CA SER A 26 6.04 15.76 3.11
C SER A 26 7.13 15.26 4.03
N LEU A 27 7.82 14.16 3.71
CA LEU A 27 8.79 13.51 4.60
C LEU A 27 10.24 13.59 4.13
N ALA A 28 10.53 13.85 2.86
CA ALA A 28 11.91 14.07 2.42
C ALA A 28 12.26 15.57 2.39
N VAL A 29 11.29 16.45 2.10
CA VAL A 29 11.53 17.89 1.95
C VAL A 29 10.88 18.69 3.07
N TYR A 30 9.56 18.92 3.01
CA TYR A 30 8.90 19.92 3.84
C TYR A 30 8.94 19.58 5.33
N GLY A 31 8.56 18.37 5.72
CA GLY A 31 8.50 17.96 7.12
C GLY A 31 9.83 18.11 7.84
N PRO A 32 10.93 17.51 7.35
CA PRO A 32 12.24 17.67 7.95
C PRO A 32 12.74 19.11 7.97
N LEU A 33 12.64 19.84 6.84
CA LEU A 33 13.19 21.19 6.74
C LEU A 33 12.41 22.21 7.59
N VAL A 34 11.08 22.12 7.63
CA VAL A 34 10.24 22.94 8.51
C VAL A 34 10.50 22.60 9.99
N HIS A 35 10.84 21.35 10.29
CA HIS A 35 11.23 20.94 11.63
C HIS A 35 12.69 21.22 11.98
N GLU A 36 13.48 21.75 11.04
CA GLU A 36 14.91 22.05 11.20
C GLU A 36 15.75 20.82 11.54
N CYS A 37 15.38 19.64 11.02
CA CYS A 37 16.19 18.42 11.16
C CYS A 37 16.88 18.02 9.84
N THR A 38 17.91 17.19 9.94
CA THR A 38 18.66 16.75 8.74
C THR A 38 17.83 15.76 7.94
N SER A 39 17.70 15.98 6.62
CA SER A 39 17.02 15.07 5.70
C SER A 39 17.99 14.45 4.71
N VAL A 40 17.87 13.15 4.47
CA VAL A 40 18.69 12.42 3.50
C VAL A 40 17.92 12.27 2.18
N LEU A 41 18.50 12.79 1.09
CA LEU A 41 18.05 12.52 -0.28
C LEU A 41 18.92 11.44 -0.90
N TYR A 42 18.30 10.33 -1.32
CA TYR A 42 19.02 9.17 -1.85
C TYR A 42 18.67 8.91 -3.32
N ALA A 43 19.63 9.15 -4.21
CA ALA A 43 19.53 8.82 -5.63
C ALA A 43 20.02 7.39 -5.89
N GLY A 44 19.24 6.40 -5.45
CA GLY A 44 19.59 4.99 -5.64
C GLY A 44 18.40 4.07 -5.46
N LYS A 45 18.68 2.78 -5.32
CA LYS A 45 17.70 1.72 -5.13
C LYS A 45 17.94 1.01 -3.79
N PRO A 46 16.94 0.34 -3.22
CA PRO A 46 17.11 -0.49 -2.03
C PRO A 46 18.07 -1.67 -2.26
N VAL A 47 18.21 -2.10 -3.52
CA VAL A 47 19.08 -3.19 -3.96
C VAL A 47 19.79 -2.82 -5.27
N GLY A 48 20.91 -3.45 -5.58
CA GLY A 48 21.67 -3.21 -6.82
C GLY A 48 22.41 -1.86 -6.91
N THR A 49 22.42 -1.05 -5.84
CA THR A 49 23.20 0.21 -5.77
C THR A 49 23.95 0.38 -4.43
N PRO A 50 24.96 -0.45 -4.13
CA PRO A 50 25.45 -1.56 -4.95
C PRO A 50 24.75 -2.91 -4.67
N ASN A 51 24.15 -3.09 -3.50
CA ASN A 51 23.54 -4.35 -3.06
C ASN A 51 22.42 -4.12 -2.03
N ALA A 52 21.80 -5.20 -1.53
CA ALA A 52 20.75 -5.19 -0.50
C ALA A 52 21.12 -4.56 0.86
N GLY A 53 22.40 -4.24 1.09
CA GLY A 53 22.88 -3.54 2.28
C GLY A 53 22.79 -2.02 2.18
N ALA A 54 22.26 -1.46 1.09
CA ALA A 54 22.25 -0.02 0.83
C ALA A 54 21.62 0.81 1.97
N TYR A 55 20.44 0.41 2.47
CA TYR A 55 19.79 1.11 3.59
C TYR A 55 20.58 0.99 4.89
N GLY A 56 21.07 -0.21 5.22
CA GLY A 56 21.93 -0.41 6.40
C GLY A 56 23.18 0.47 6.35
N ARG A 57 23.81 0.62 5.17
CA ARG A 57 24.92 1.56 4.97
C ARG A 57 24.48 3.00 5.26
N LEU A 58 23.41 3.47 4.62
CA LEU A 58 22.93 4.85 4.80
C LEU A 58 22.65 5.16 6.28
N VAL A 59 22.02 4.23 6.99
CA VAL A 59 21.74 4.41 8.42
C VAL A 59 23.02 4.60 9.21
N THR A 60 24.01 3.72 8.99
CA THR A 60 25.27 3.77 9.74
C THR A 60 26.16 4.95 9.37
N GLU A 61 26.19 5.35 8.09
CA GLU A 61 27.09 6.36 7.56
C GLU A 61 26.61 7.79 7.87
N TYR A 62 25.29 8.01 7.84
CA TYR A 62 24.67 9.32 8.07
C TYR A 62 24.01 9.45 9.45
N GLY A 63 24.12 8.42 10.30
CA GLY A 63 23.54 8.43 11.65
C GLY A 63 22.01 8.60 11.64
N ILE A 64 21.31 7.94 10.72
CA ILE A 64 19.85 8.07 10.59
C ILE A 64 19.19 7.51 11.85
N LYS A 65 18.41 8.35 12.55
CA LYS A 65 17.62 7.96 13.72
C LYS A 65 16.24 7.41 13.35
N SER A 66 15.67 7.84 12.24
CA SER A 66 14.43 7.22 11.75
C SER A 66 14.35 7.27 10.24
N MET A 67 13.84 6.19 9.66
CA MET A 67 13.63 6.12 8.23
C MET A 67 12.23 5.68 7.86
N PHE A 68 11.75 6.13 6.71
CA PHE A 68 10.48 5.73 6.12
C PHE A 68 10.73 5.01 4.79
N THR A 69 10.07 3.87 4.55
CA THR A 69 10.17 3.15 3.28
C THR A 69 8.86 2.42 2.93
N ALA A 70 8.80 1.82 1.73
CA ALA A 70 7.66 1.06 1.26
C ALA A 70 7.86 -0.45 1.47
N PRO A 71 6.79 -1.25 1.71
CA PRO A 71 6.89 -2.71 1.76
C PRO A 71 7.56 -3.33 0.53
N THR A 72 7.33 -2.77 -0.67
CA THR A 72 7.99 -3.21 -1.91
C THR A 72 9.51 -3.18 -1.82
N ALA A 73 10.10 -2.13 -1.23
CA ALA A 73 11.55 -2.03 -1.07
C ALA A 73 12.09 -3.11 -0.12
N LEU A 74 11.40 -3.35 0.98
CA LEU A 74 11.72 -4.42 1.93
C LEU A 74 11.63 -5.81 1.29
N ARG A 75 10.59 -6.07 0.49
CA ARG A 75 10.47 -7.32 -0.26
C ARG A 75 11.63 -7.53 -1.23
N ALA A 76 12.10 -6.47 -1.90
CA ALA A 76 13.26 -6.55 -2.79
C ALA A 76 14.54 -6.89 -2.02
N ILE A 77 14.79 -6.21 -0.90
CA ILE A 77 15.95 -6.49 -0.02
C ILE A 77 15.93 -7.94 0.47
N ARG A 78 14.79 -8.40 1.00
CA ARG A 78 14.64 -9.78 1.48
C ARG A 78 14.79 -10.82 0.36
N LYS A 79 14.40 -10.49 -0.87
CA LYS A 79 14.59 -11.39 -2.02
C LYS A 79 16.07 -11.56 -2.36
N GLU A 80 16.86 -10.49 -2.30
CA GLU A 80 18.29 -10.50 -2.62
C GLU A 80 19.14 -11.03 -1.45
N ASP A 81 18.79 -10.69 -0.21
CA ASP A 81 19.45 -11.15 1.01
C ASP A 81 18.46 -11.88 1.93
N SER A 82 18.05 -13.08 1.51
CA SER A 82 17.04 -13.89 2.21
C SER A 82 17.45 -14.35 3.61
N ASN A 83 18.75 -14.29 3.91
CA ASN A 83 19.31 -14.63 5.23
C ASN A 83 19.62 -13.39 6.07
N GLY A 84 19.50 -12.19 5.50
CA GLY A 84 19.77 -10.91 6.16
C GLY A 84 21.22 -10.74 6.57
N LEU A 85 22.18 -11.34 5.86
CA LEU A 85 23.59 -11.33 6.23
C LEU A 85 24.18 -9.92 6.25
N LEU A 86 23.79 -9.07 5.29
CA LEU A 86 24.30 -7.70 5.19
C LEU A 86 23.79 -6.82 6.33
N LEU A 87 22.51 -6.99 6.70
CA LEU A 87 21.91 -6.30 7.84
C LEU A 87 22.48 -6.78 9.17
N LYS A 88 22.69 -8.10 9.31
CA LYS A 88 23.33 -8.70 10.50
C LYS A 88 24.77 -8.23 10.67
N ALA A 89 25.52 -8.05 9.59
CA ALA A 89 26.90 -7.56 9.66
C ALA A 89 27.01 -6.13 10.24
N LYS A 90 25.99 -5.29 10.05
CA LYS A 90 25.94 -3.92 10.57
C LYS A 90 25.09 -3.75 11.83
N LYS A 91 24.62 -4.86 12.41
CA LYS A 91 23.65 -4.88 13.53
C LYS A 91 24.07 -3.96 14.68
N ASP A 92 25.32 -4.04 15.12
CA ASP A 92 25.77 -3.29 16.30
C ASP A 92 25.94 -1.79 16.04
N GLU A 93 26.32 -1.40 14.82
CA GLU A 93 26.35 0.01 14.40
C GLU A 93 24.95 0.59 14.32
N ILE A 94 24.03 -0.18 13.75
CA ILE A 94 22.61 0.17 13.64
C ILE A 94 21.97 0.36 15.02
N ARG A 95 22.29 -0.49 16.02
CA ARG A 95 21.77 -0.35 17.41
C ARG A 95 22.09 1.01 18.00
N LYS A 96 23.24 1.58 17.65
CA LYS A 96 23.72 2.85 18.20
C LYS A 96 22.92 4.04 17.70
N THR A 97 22.35 3.97 16.51
CA THR A 97 21.53 5.07 15.96
C THR A 97 20.12 5.09 16.54
N ARG A 98 19.73 4.06 17.32
CA ARG A 98 18.37 3.86 17.87
C ARG A 98 17.29 3.91 16.78
N GLU A 99 17.63 3.38 15.61
CA GLU A 99 16.82 3.67 14.44
C GLU A 99 15.45 3.00 14.48
N THR A 100 14.44 3.78 14.11
CA THR A 100 13.09 3.32 13.87
C THR A 100 12.80 3.30 12.37
N MET A 101 12.26 2.16 11.91
CA MET A 101 11.89 1.98 10.51
C MET A 101 10.38 2.00 10.36
N PHE A 102 9.91 2.94 9.56
CA PHE A 102 8.52 3.20 9.30
C PHE A 102 8.14 2.70 7.90
N VAL A 103 7.03 1.97 7.80
CA VAL A 103 6.61 1.31 6.56
C VAL A 103 5.18 1.69 6.18
N ALA A 104 4.98 2.31 5.02
CA ALA A 104 3.65 2.61 4.48
C ALA A 104 3.64 2.73 2.94
N GLY A 105 2.47 3.05 2.39
CA GLY A 105 2.21 3.18 0.96
C GLY A 105 1.61 1.94 0.29
N GLU A 106 1.72 0.77 0.93
CA GLU A 106 1.11 -0.50 0.51
C GLU A 106 0.83 -1.36 1.75
N CYS A 107 0.05 -2.43 1.58
CA CYS A 107 -0.11 -3.42 2.65
C CYS A 107 1.24 -4.14 2.92
N GLY A 108 1.68 -4.10 4.18
CA GLY A 108 2.90 -4.77 4.62
C GLY A 108 2.65 -6.25 4.86
N ASP A 109 3.22 -7.13 4.03
CA ASP A 109 3.03 -8.57 4.21
C ASP A 109 3.70 -9.08 5.51
N PRO A 110 3.00 -9.85 6.36
CA PRO A 110 3.53 -10.27 7.65
C PRO A 110 4.84 -11.05 7.56
N LYS A 111 5.09 -11.80 6.46
CA LYS A 111 6.33 -12.56 6.32
C LYS A 111 7.54 -11.65 6.19
N THR A 112 7.43 -10.58 5.40
CA THR A 112 8.49 -9.60 5.20
C THR A 112 8.67 -8.74 6.44
N LEU A 113 7.58 -8.24 7.03
CA LEU A 113 7.67 -7.46 8.26
C LEU A 113 8.32 -8.27 9.40
N ASN A 114 7.91 -9.53 9.60
CA ASN A 114 8.53 -10.40 10.61
C ASN A 114 10.00 -10.74 10.31
N PHE A 115 10.37 -10.90 9.03
CA PHE A 115 11.77 -11.13 8.65
C PHE A 115 12.65 -9.97 9.09
N PHE A 116 12.20 -8.74 8.81
CA PHE A 116 12.90 -7.55 9.22
C PHE A 116 12.83 -7.39 10.73
N GLN A 117 11.68 -7.46 11.40
CA GLN A 117 11.59 -7.39 12.86
C GLN A 117 12.48 -8.41 13.61
N ARG A 118 12.74 -9.60 13.05
CA ARG A 118 13.64 -10.62 13.64
C ARG A 118 15.12 -10.44 13.28
N SER A 119 15.39 -10.00 12.05
CA SER A 119 16.76 -9.82 11.55
C SER A 119 17.33 -8.45 11.95
N LEU A 120 16.43 -7.51 12.21
CA LEU A 120 16.72 -6.13 12.53
C LEU A 120 16.68 -5.89 14.03
N VAL A 121 17.51 -4.92 14.35
CA VAL A 121 17.60 -4.12 15.58
C VAL A 121 16.50 -3.06 15.65
N TYR A 122 15.99 -2.70 14.48
CA TYR A 122 15.10 -1.57 14.27
C TYR A 122 13.71 -1.89 14.79
N LEU A 123 13.09 -0.89 15.43
CA LEU A 123 11.67 -0.93 15.71
C LEU A 123 10.93 -0.76 14.39
N LEU A 124 10.47 -1.87 13.81
CA LEU A 124 9.69 -1.83 12.58
C LEU A 124 8.24 -1.47 12.92
N SER A 125 7.79 -0.30 12.46
CA SER A 125 6.40 0.11 12.61
C SER A 125 5.77 0.38 11.26
N THR A 126 4.57 -0.13 11.09
CA THR A 126 3.69 0.26 9.99
C THR A 126 3.16 1.66 10.29
N THR A 127 3.57 2.66 9.50
CA THR A 127 3.19 4.08 9.69
C THR A 127 1.77 4.41 9.31
N GLY A 128 0.96 3.38 9.15
CA GLY A 128 -0.45 3.54 8.96
C GLY A 128 -0.86 4.14 7.62
N LEU A 129 -2.13 4.48 7.54
CA LEU A 129 -2.79 4.91 6.32
C LEU A 129 -2.35 6.33 5.95
N TRP A 130 -1.90 6.51 4.72
CA TRP A 130 -1.54 7.79 4.12
C TRP A 130 -1.98 7.78 2.66
N GLN A 131 -2.50 8.91 2.17
CA GLN A 131 -2.67 9.16 0.73
C GLN A 131 -2.28 10.61 0.35
N THR A 132 -2.22 10.91 -0.94
CA THR A 132 -1.78 12.22 -1.43
C THR A 132 -2.65 13.36 -0.88
N GLU A 133 -3.94 13.12 -0.75
CA GLU A 133 -4.98 14.07 -0.36
C GLU A 133 -4.91 14.44 1.12
N THR A 134 -4.32 13.56 1.95
CA THR A 134 -4.13 13.86 3.37
C THR A 134 -2.85 14.59 3.67
N GLY A 135 -1.82 14.47 2.81
CA GLY A 135 -0.55 15.16 2.93
C GLY A 135 0.33 14.72 4.12
N TRP A 136 -0.22 14.00 5.10
CA TRP A 136 0.47 13.43 6.26
C TRP A 136 -0.29 12.19 6.79
N PRO A 137 0.30 11.37 7.70
CA PRO A 137 -0.29 10.10 8.13
C PRO A 137 -1.63 10.30 8.85
N ILE A 138 -2.64 9.51 8.47
CA ILE A 138 -3.97 9.45 9.11
C ILE A 138 -3.89 8.64 10.39
N THR A 139 -3.22 7.48 10.31
CA THR A 139 -2.95 6.61 11.46
C THR A 139 -1.45 6.45 11.58
N ALA A 140 -0.93 6.38 12.80
CA ALA A 140 0.49 6.18 13.05
C ALA A 140 0.70 5.72 14.50
N PRO A 141 1.84 5.10 14.82
CA PRO A 141 2.11 4.67 16.18
C PRO A 141 2.52 5.80 17.14
N CYS A 142 2.78 7.01 16.62
CA CYS A 142 3.11 8.21 17.38
C CYS A 142 4.26 8.06 18.40
N PHE A 143 5.43 7.61 17.94
CA PHE A 143 6.53 7.25 18.82
C PHE A 143 7.14 8.41 19.62
N GLY A 144 6.99 9.65 19.17
CA GLY A 144 7.45 10.83 19.92
C GLY A 144 6.44 11.35 20.94
N MET A 145 5.30 10.67 21.10
CA MET A 145 4.32 10.95 22.15
C MET A 145 4.46 9.95 23.30
N GLN A 146 3.94 10.30 24.48
CA GLN A 146 3.85 9.35 25.58
C GLN A 146 2.95 8.18 25.16
N ASN A 147 3.48 6.96 25.29
CA ASN A 147 2.75 5.74 25.00
C ASN A 147 2.78 4.86 26.25
N ASP A 148 1.59 4.47 26.72
CA ASP A 148 1.44 3.63 27.91
C ASP A 148 1.56 2.14 27.56
N ASP A 149 1.47 1.77 26.27
CA ASP A 149 1.67 0.41 25.76
C ASP A 149 3.07 0.26 25.15
N VAL A 150 4.04 -0.01 26.01
CA VAL A 150 5.44 -0.23 25.64
C VAL A 150 5.85 -1.70 25.77
N THR A 151 6.91 -2.07 25.06
CA THR A 151 7.63 -3.33 25.23
C THR A 151 8.50 -3.29 26.50
N GLU A 152 9.08 -4.43 26.89
CA GLU A 152 10.03 -4.51 28.02
C GLU A 152 11.25 -3.59 27.84
N GLU A 153 11.60 -3.25 26.59
CA GLU A 153 12.70 -2.35 26.25
C GLU A 153 12.27 -0.87 26.26
N GLY A 154 11.03 -0.56 26.66
CA GLY A 154 10.50 0.81 26.76
C GLY A 154 10.04 1.42 25.44
N HIS A 155 9.93 0.61 24.38
CA HIS A 155 9.52 1.07 23.06
C HIS A 155 8.01 0.89 22.84
N PRO A 156 7.31 1.83 22.17
CA PRO A 156 5.90 1.64 21.84
C PRO A 156 5.63 0.33 21.09
N ARG A 157 4.64 -0.44 21.56
CA ARG A 157 4.28 -1.73 20.96
C ARG A 157 3.61 -1.51 19.60
N SER A 158 4.10 -2.21 18.59
CA SER A 158 3.53 -2.21 17.24
C SER A 158 2.97 -3.59 16.91
N LYS A 159 1.69 -3.68 16.52
CA LYS A 159 1.06 -4.93 16.09
C LYS A 159 1.30 -5.13 14.58
N VAL A 160 1.98 -6.22 14.22
CA VAL A 160 2.25 -6.55 12.81
C VAL A 160 0.95 -6.64 12.01
N GLY A 161 0.90 -5.94 10.88
CA GLY A 161 -0.28 -5.85 10.01
C GLY A 161 -1.34 -4.85 10.47
N SER A 162 -1.18 -4.19 11.62
CA SER A 162 -2.01 -3.05 12.02
C SER A 162 -1.51 -1.77 11.35
N VAL A 163 -2.41 -0.82 11.12
CA VAL A 163 -2.07 0.56 10.69
C VAL A 163 -1.89 1.52 11.86
N ALA A 164 -1.80 0.99 13.10
CA ALA A 164 -1.81 1.75 14.35
C ALA A 164 -3.10 2.57 14.56
N ARG A 165 -3.09 3.49 15.53
CA ARG A 165 -4.26 4.31 15.89
C ARG A 165 -4.31 5.59 15.04
N PRO A 166 -5.49 6.21 14.87
CA PRO A 166 -5.59 7.55 14.29
C PRO A 166 -4.69 8.56 15.01
N VAL A 167 -4.00 9.39 14.23
CA VAL A 167 -3.18 10.48 14.76
C VAL A 167 -4.13 11.61 15.21
N PRO A 168 -3.80 12.38 16.28
CA PRO A 168 -4.66 13.48 16.72
C PRO A 168 -5.07 14.42 15.59
N GLY A 169 -6.36 14.70 15.51
CA GLY A 169 -6.99 15.48 14.43
C GLY A 169 -7.76 14.63 13.42
N TRP A 170 -7.51 13.33 13.35
CA TRP A 170 -8.25 12.39 12.50
C TRP A 170 -9.34 11.67 13.28
N ASP A 171 -10.60 12.05 13.08
CA ASP A 171 -11.77 11.29 13.57
C ASP A 171 -12.13 10.23 12.52
N VAL A 172 -11.40 9.11 12.56
CA VAL A 172 -11.60 7.98 11.65
C VAL A 172 -12.80 7.16 12.11
N GLN A 173 -13.64 6.71 11.18
CA GLN A 173 -14.83 5.91 11.46
C GLN A 173 -14.96 4.78 10.44
N LEU A 174 -15.71 3.74 10.82
CA LEU A 174 -16.13 2.66 9.92
C LEU A 174 -17.61 2.81 9.64
N LEU A 175 -17.97 2.98 8.37
CA LEU A 175 -19.36 3.03 7.92
C LEU A 175 -19.71 1.76 7.17
N THR A 176 -20.86 1.19 7.50
CA THR A 176 -21.55 0.14 6.77
C THR A 176 -22.82 0.73 6.16
N ALA A 177 -23.41 0.03 5.20
CA ALA A 177 -24.71 0.42 4.64
C ALA A 177 -25.81 0.57 5.71
N ALA A 178 -25.69 -0.13 6.85
CA ALA A 178 -26.68 -0.10 7.92
C ALA A 178 -26.51 1.10 8.88
N ASN A 179 -25.30 1.67 8.98
CA ASN A 179 -25.01 2.74 9.93
C ASN A 179 -24.64 4.08 9.25
N ALA A 180 -24.81 4.19 7.93
CA ALA A 180 -24.41 5.36 7.13
C ALA A 180 -25.02 6.70 7.60
N ASP A 181 -26.20 6.67 8.22
CA ASP A 181 -26.90 7.86 8.73
C ASP A 181 -26.68 8.12 10.24
N TYR A 182 -25.95 7.23 10.94
CA TYR A 182 -25.74 7.36 12.38
C TYR A 182 -24.64 8.39 12.65
N ASN A 183 -25.03 9.51 13.28
CA ASN A 183 -24.14 10.62 13.63
C ASN A 183 -23.52 10.47 15.05
N GLU A 184 -23.71 9.32 15.68
CA GLU A 184 -23.20 9.06 17.03
C GLU A 184 -21.76 8.53 17.00
N HIS A 185 -20.95 8.98 17.95
CA HIS A 185 -19.59 8.52 18.15
C HIS A 185 -19.61 7.05 18.60
N HIS A 186 -19.61 6.11 17.67
CA HIS A 186 -19.32 4.73 18.01
C HIS A 186 -17.85 4.65 18.40
N GLY A 187 -17.60 4.49 19.71
CA GLY A 187 -16.30 4.07 20.20
C GLY A 187 -15.86 2.83 19.44
N PHE A 188 -14.62 2.81 18.96
CA PHE A 188 -14.04 1.68 18.25
C PHE A 188 -14.16 0.40 19.09
N ASN A 189 -15.15 -0.44 18.77
CA ASN A 189 -15.29 -1.73 19.43
C ASN A 189 -14.40 -2.73 18.70
N HIS A 190 -13.18 -2.95 19.23
CA HIS A 190 -12.17 -3.83 18.65
C HIS A 190 -12.59 -5.32 18.58
N GLU A 191 -13.74 -5.67 19.15
CA GLU A 191 -14.21 -7.06 19.27
C GLU A 191 -15.07 -7.51 18.09
N ASN A 192 -15.67 -6.59 17.33
CA ASN A 192 -16.49 -6.93 16.17
C ASN A 192 -15.74 -6.67 14.86
N VAL A 193 -15.43 -7.73 14.12
CA VAL A 193 -14.92 -7.61 12.75
C VAL A 193 -16.11 -7.29 11.85
N GLU A 194 -16.31 -6.01 11.56
CA GLU A 194 -17.31 -5.61 10.56
C GLU A 194 -16.79 -5.95 9.16
N LYS A 195 -17.48 -6.89 8.50
CA LYS A 195 -17.30 -7.15 7.07
C LYS A 195 -18.05 -6.08 6.28
N ASP A 196 -17.51 -5.66 5.15
CA ASP A 196 -18.11 -4.68 4.23
C ASP A 196 -18.29 -3.26 4.82
N ALA A 197 -17.36 -2.84 5.68
CA ALA A 197 -17.28 -1.46 6.16
C ALA A 197 -16.29 -0.63 5.33
N GLU A 198 -16.67 0.61 5.03
CA GLU A 198 -15.83 1.63 4.43
C GLU A 198 -15.16 2.46 5.54
N LEU A 199 -13.87 2.75 5.35
CA LEU A 199 -13.15 3.66 6.23
C LEU A 199 -13.47 5.10 5.81
N VAL A 200 -13.87 5.94 6.74
CA VAL A 200 -14.15 7.36 6.49
C VAL A 200 -13.51 8.24 7.56
N VAL A 201 -13.43 9.53 7.29
CA VAL A 201 -13.00 10.54 8.28
C VAL A 201 -14.13 11.55 8.45
N LYS A 202 -14.57 11.73 9.70
CA LYS A 202 -15.58 12.73 10.04
C LYS A 202 -14.99 14.13 9.84
N LEU A 203 -15.78 15.00 9.22
CA LEU A 203 -15.41 16.40 9.02
C LEU A 203 -15.49 17.19 10.34
N PRO A 204 -14.67 18.25 10.50
CA PRO A 204 -13.70 18.76 9.52
C PRO A 204 -12.42 17.91 9.45
N LEU A 205 -11.83 17.83 8.25
CA LEU A 205 -10.50 17.24 8.10
C LEU A 205 -9.45 18.09 8.85
N PRO A 206 -8.38 17.47 9.36
CA PRO A 206 -7.36 18.22 10.08
C PRO A 206 -6.53 19.12 9.15
N PRO A 207 -5.75 20.06 9.71
CA PRO A 207 -4.91 20.97 8.94
C PRO A 207 -3.92 20.25 8.01
N GLY A 208 -3.60 20.88 6.88
CA GLY A 208 -2.66 20.34 5.89
C GLY A 208 -3.27 19.34 4.90
N THR A 209 -4.58 19.06 5.03
CA THR A 209 -5.35 18.26 4.06
C THR A 209 -5.85 19.12 2.91
N ILE A 210 -6.21 18.49 1.79
CA ILE A 210 -6.81 19.19 0.65
C ILE A 210 -8.20 19.76 1.02
N SER A 211 -8.51 20.98 0.58
CA SER A 211 -9.69 21.74 1.03
C SER A 211 -11.05 21.29 0.46
N GLN A 212 -11.18 20.11 -0.15
CA GLN A 212 -12.46 19.68 -0.74
C GLN A 212 -13.34 18.94 0.27
N THR A 213 -14.63 19.28 0.24
CA THR A 213 -15.67 18.83 1.16
C THR A 213 -16.08 17.39 0.85
N ALA A 214 -15.97 16.50 1.85
CA ALA A 214 -16.25 15.07 1.85
C ALA A 214 -15.21 14.18 1.11
N PHE A 215 -14.48 13.39 1.90
CA PHE A 215 -13.52 12.39 1.42
C PHE A 215 -13.93 11.01 1.91
N VAL A 216 -14.32 10.12 0.99
CA VAL A 216 -14.40 8.68 1.28
C VAL A 216 -13.01 8.12 1.06
N LEU A 217 -12.38 7.58 2.11
CA LEU A 217 -11.13 6.83 1.99
C LEU A 217 -11.47 5.48 1.34
N SER A 218 -11.70 5.46 0.02
CA SER A 218 -11.71 4.19 -0.70
C SER A 218 -10.27 3.66 -0.66
N MET A 219 -9.99 2.83 0.33
CA MET A 219 -8.71 2.14 0.46
C MET A 219 -8.32 1.54 -0.89
N LEU A 220 -7.08 1.81 -1.27
CA LEU A 220 -6.38 1.20 -2.39
C LEU A 220 -6.46 -0.32 -2.27
N SER A 221 -7.45 -0.94 -2.91
CA SER A 221 -7.31 -2.34 -3.34
C SER A 221 -6.10 -2.34 -4.26
N ASP A 222 -5.02 -3.05 -3.91
CA ASP A 222 -3.74 -3.06 -4.62
C ASP A 222 -3.88 -2.80 -6.14
N PHE A 223 -3.72 -1.54 -6.55
CA PHE A 223 -3.78 -1.16 -7.96
C PHE A 223 -2.39 -1.38 -8.57
N GLN A 224 -1.92 -2.62 -8.53
CA GLN A 224 -1.05 -3.07 -9.60
C GLN A 224 -1.97 -3.57 -10.71
N VAL A 225 -2.16 -2.76 -11.76
CA VAL A 225 -2.77 -3.24 -13.00
C VAL A 225 -1.74 -4.14 -13.68
N THR A 226 -1.58 -5.35 -13.17
CA THR A 226 -0.72 -6.38 -13.77
C THR A 226 -1.35 -6.96 -15.03
N THR A 227 -2.70 -6.99 -15.07
CA THR A 227 -3.48 -7.59 -16.14
C THR A 227 -4.70 -6.75 -16.49
N THR A 228 -5.02 -6.69 -17.78
CA THR A 228 -6.29 -6.14 -18.27
C THR A 228 -6.97 -7.11 -19.25
N LEU A 229 -8.30 -7.09 -19.28
CA LEU A 229 -9.09 -7.81 -20.29
C LEU A 229 -9.55 -6.83 -21.36
N LYS A 230 -9.49 -7.24 -22.63
CA LYS A 230 -9.95 -6.43 -23.77
C LYS A 230 -10.92 -7.22 -24.63
N ILE A 231 -11.97 -6.54 -25.07
CA ILE A 231 -12.96 -7.08 -26.00
C ILE A 231 -12.33 -7.25 -27.39
N GLN A 232 -12.44 -8.45 -27.97
CA GLN A 232 -12.01 -8.73 -29.34
C GLN A 232 -13.04 -8.18 -30.34
N ASP A 233 -12.61 -7.23 -31.17
CA ASP A 233 -13.46 -6.68 -32.23
C ASP A 233 -13.52 -7.67 -33.41
N THR A 234 -14.70 -8.27 -33.59
CA THR A 234 -14.96 -9.29 -34.63
C THR A 234 -14.99 -8.72 -36.05
N SER A 235 -14.98 -7.40 -36.22
CA SER A 235 -14.92 -6.74 -37.54
C SER A 235 -13.55 -6.82 -38.22
N THR A 236 -12.48 -7.16 -37.48
CA THR A 236 -11.12 -7.32 -38.02
C THR A 236 -10.61 -8.76 -37.91
N LYS A 237 -11.19 -9.67 -38.72
CA LYS A 237 -10.73 -11.08 -38.89
C LYS A 237 -9.36 -11.24 -39.59
N LYS A 238 -8.50 -10.22 -39.59
CA LYS A 238 -7.16 -10.28 -40.18
C LYS A 238 -6.17 -9.48 -39.35
N ALA A 239 -5.64 -10.08 -38.29
CA ALA A 239 -4.45 -9.61 -37.62
C ALA A 239 -3.84 -10.70 -36.71
N SER A 240 -3.41 -11.82 -37.29
CA SER A 240 -2.48 -12.73 -36.61
C SER A 240 -1.09 -12.12 -36.39
N SER A 241 -0.85 -10.85 -36.78
CA SER A 241 0.43 -10.17 -36.58
C SER A 241 0.36 -8.66 -36.30
N THR A 242 -0.83 -8.02 -36.30
CA THR A 242 -0.93 -6.54 -36.25
C THR A 242 -1.49 -5.97 -34.93
N SER A 243 -2.05 -6.80 -34.04
CA SER A 243 -2.67 -6.32 -32.79
C SER A 243 -1.67 -6.17 -31.62
N SER A 244 -0.40 -6.51 -31.83
CA SER A 244 0.67 -6.44 -30.82
C SER A 244 1.30 -5.04 -30.67
N SER A 245 0.97 -4.07 -31.54
CA SER A 245 1.62 -2.75 -31.54
C SER A 245 0.95 -1.71 -30.63
N LYS A 246 -0.39 -1.69 -30.55
CA LYS A 246 -1.12 -0.53 -29.98
C LYS A 246 -1.21 -0.50 -28.44
N TRP A 247 -1.04 -1.62 -27.75
CA TRP A 247 -1.08 -1.67 -26.27
C TRP A 247 0.29 -1.80 -25.62
N ARG A 248 1.34 -2.16 -26.39
CA ARG A 248 2.74 -2.05 -25.91
C ARG A 248 3.13 -0.60 -25.63
N ASP A 249 2.41 0.35 -26.22
CA ASP A 249 2.71 1.78 -26.10
C ASP A 249 2.04 2.47 -24.90
N VAL A 250 1.31 1.75 -24.04
CA VAL A 250 0.86 2.31 -22.74
C VAL A 250 2.05 2.83 -21.94
N ARG A 251 3.21 2.17 -22.06
CA ARG A 251 4.46 2.63 -21.45
C ARG A 251 5.02 3.90 -22.12
N GLY A 252 4.81 4.10 -23.42
CA GLY A 252 5.20 5.32 -24.12
C GLY A 252 4.31 6.49 -23.76
N GLU A 253 3.01 6.25 -23.61
CA GLU A 253 2.03 7.28 -23.24
C GLU A 253 2.04 7.65 -21.75
N MET A 254 2.02 6.65 -20.86
CA MET A 254 1.90 6.85 -19.41
C MET A 254 3.27 6.88 -18.71
N GLY A 255 4.31 6.31 -19.30
CA GLY A 255 5.66 6.24 -18.72
C GLY A 255 6.01 4.87 -18.12
N SER A 256 7.29 4.72 -17.73
CA SER A 256 7.88 3.44 -17.31
C SER A 256 7.39 2.90 -15.96
N PHE A 257 6.64 3.68 -15.19
CA PHE A 257 6.07 3.22 -13.93
C PHE A 257 4.83 2.34 -14.12
N VAL A 258 4.20 2.37 -15.31
CA VAL A 258 3.12 1.45 -15.65
C VAL A 258 3.70 0.09 -16.02
N TRP A 259 3.37 -0.91 -15.21
CA TRP A 259 3.80 -2.29 -15.40
C TRP A 259 2.61 -3.17 -15.80
N LEU A 260 2.18 -3.06 -17.06
CA LEU A 260 1.20 -3.97 -17.66
C LEU A 260 1.92 -5.23 -18.17
N LYS A 261 1.68 -6.38 -17.53
CA LYS A 261 2.33 -7.66 -17.92
C LYS A 261 1.52 -8.37 -18.99
N ASP A 262 0.25 -8.60 -18.68
CA ASP A 262 -0.59 -9.52 -19.43
C ASP A 262 -1.84 -8.80 -19.93
N VAL A 263 -2.27 -9.19 -21.13
CA VAL A 263 -3.51 -8.70 -21.74
C VAL A 263 -4.29 -9.93 -22.21
N GLY A 264 -5.42 -10.20 -21.56
CA GLY A 264 -6.34 -11.26 -21.96
C GLY A 264 -7.33 -10.75 -23.01
N LEU A 265 -7.58 -11.56 -24.03
CA LEU A 265 -8.58 -11.25 -25.06
C LEU A 265 -9.85 -12.05 -24.76
N VAL A 266 -10.98 -11.36 -24.71
CA VAL A 266 -12.29 -11.95 -24.44
C VAL A 266 -13.31 -11.40 -25.43
N ASP A 267 -14.36 -12.16 -25.72
CA ASP A 267 -15.39 -11.72 -26.67
C ASP A 267 -16.34 -10.68 -26.06
N ALA A 268 -16.50 -10.69 -24.73
CA ALA A 268 -17.34 -9.75 -24.00
C ALA A 268 -16.82 -9.52 -22.57
N LEU A 269 -17.27 -8.41 -21.96
CA LEU A 269 -17.07 -8.14 -20.53
C LEU A 269 -18.39 -8.35 -19.78
N PRO A 270 -18.33 -8.76 -18.50
CA PRO A 270 -19.52 -8.95 -17.70
C PRO A 270 -20.07 -7.56 -17.34
N LYS A 271 -21.28 -7.30 -17.80
CA LYS A 271 -21.96 -6.02 -17.61
C LYS A 271 -23.29 -6.21 -16.89
N THR A 272 -23.70 -5.17 -16.18
CA THR A 272 -25.06 -5.06 -15.66
C THR A 272 -25.99 -4.45 -16.71
N ARG A 273 -27.32 -4.58 -16.54
CA ARG A 273 -28.37 -3.95 -17.38
C ARG A 273 -28.25 -2.44 -17.62
N SER A 274 -27.43 -1.74 -16.84
CA SER A 274 -27.06 -0.33 -17.04
C SER A 274 -25.70 -0.13 -17.74
N ASP A 275 -25.21 -1.16 -18.44
CA ASP A 275 -23.93 -1.22 -19.16
C ASP A 275 -22.65 -1.07 -18.31
N LYS A 276 -22.75 -1.04 -16.97
CA LYS A 276 -21.60 -0.96 -16.06
C LYS A 276 -20.80 -2.26 -16.06
N VAL A 277 -19.50 -2.17 -16.35
CA VAL A 277 -18.56 -3.30 -16.28
C VAL A 277 -18.33 -3.72 -14.83
N MET A 278 -18.45 -5.02 -14.57
CA MET A 278 -18.39 -5.62 -13.24
C MET A 278 -16.94 -5.93 -12.82
N ARG A 279 -16.11 -4.89 -12.70
CA ARG A 279 -14.67 -5.02 -12.41
C ARG A 279 -14.37 -5.81 -11.12
N ALA A 280 -15.17 -5.62 -10.07
CA ALA A 280 -15.03 -6.34 -8.81
C ALA A 280 -15.22 -7.86 -8.98
N THR A 281 -16.20 -8.27 -9.79
CA THR A 281 -16.44 -9.69 -10.11
C THR A 281 -15.28 -10.27 -10.92
N ILE A 282 -14.75 -9.53 -11.90
CA ILE A 282 -13.56 -9.96 -12.67
C ILE A 282 -12.36 -10.16 -11.72
N LYS A 283 -12.14 -9.23 -10.78
CA LYS A 283 -11.08 -9.35 -9.77
C LYS A 283 -11.28 -10.60 -8.90
N ALA A 284 -12.48 -10.82 -8.38
CA ALA A 284 -12.77 -12.01 -7.57
C ALA A 284 -12.56 -13.33 -8.35
N VAL A 285 -12.90 -13.36 -9.65
CA VAL A 285 -12.58 -14.50 -10.52
C VAL A 285 -11.07 -14.69 -10.64
N ALA A 286 -10.30 -13.62 -10.86
CA ALA A 286 -8.85 -13.67 -10.98
C ALA A 286 -8.17 -14.14 -9.67
N ASP A 287 -8.64 -13.64 -8.53
CA ASP A 287 -8.11 -13.96 -7.20
C ASP A 287 -8.60 -15.33 -6.69
N SER A 288 -9.48 -16.01 -7.43
CA SER A 288 -10.16 -17.26 -7.03
C SER A 288 -11.02 -17.12 -5.77
N ASP A 289 -11.46 -15.89 -5.47
CA ASP A 289 -12.29 -15.56 -4.32
C ASP A 289 -13.77 -15.90 -4.56
N PRO A 290 -14.54 -16.19 -3.49
CA PRO A 290 -15.98 -16.33 -3.60
C PRO A 290 -16.64 -15.04 -4.07
N PHE A 291 -17.59 -15.15 -5.00
CA PHE A 291 -18.39 -13.99 -5.43
C PHE A 291 -19.85 -14.39 -5.66
N CYS A 292 -20.74 -13.41 -5.49
CA CYS A 292 -22.14 -13.54 -5.85
C CYS A 292 -22.36 -12.94 -7.24
N VAL A 293 -23.07 -13.66 -8.11
CA VAL A 293 -23.50 -13.12 -9.41
C VAL A 293 -24.71 -12.21 -9.18
N PRO A 294 -24.62 -10.89 -9.43
CA PRO A 294 -25.74 -9.98 -9.27
C PRO A 294 -26.88 -10.32 -10.22
N ALA A 295 -28.12 -10.22 -9.75
CA ALA A 295 -29.32 -10.45 -10.56
C ALA A 295 -29.45 -9.48 -11.75
N THR A 296 -28.70 -8.38 -11.73
CA THR A 296 -28.67 -7.35 -12.77
C THR A 296 -27.66 -7.65 -13.87
N ILE A 297 -26.93 -8.78 -13.84
CA ILE A 297 -26.01 -9.17 -14.91
C ILE A 297 -26.77 -9.44 -16.21
N ASP A 298 -26.22 -9.02 -17.34
CA ASP A 298 -26.82 -9.22 -18.66
C ASP A 298 -26.60 -10.64 -19.17
N ASN A 299 -25.36 -11.13 -19.08
CA ASN A 299 -24.99 -12.47 -19.49
C ASN A 299 -23.95 -13.06 -18.53
N ALA A 300 -24.36 -14.05 -17.75
CA ALA A 300 -23.48 -14.73 -16.79
C ALA A 300 -22.46 -15.66 -17.47
N ALA A 301 -22.71 -16.16 -18.68
CA ALA A 301 -21.80 -17.07 -19.39
C ALA A 301 -20.45 -16.42 -19.71
N VAL A 302 -20.43 -15.08 -19.85
CA VAL A 302 -19.20 -14.29 -20.06
C VAL A 302 -18.18 -14.51 -18.93
N LEU A 303 -18.63 -14.85 -17.72
CA LEU A 303 -17.74 -15.14 -16.59
C LEU A 303 -16.96 -16.44 -16.78
N ASP A 304 -17.50 -17.45 -17.45
CA ASP A 304 -16.79 -18.69 -17.76
C ASP A 304 -15.70 -18.43 -18.83
N ASP A 305 -15.97 -17.62 -19.85
CA ASP A 305 -14.99 -17.23 -20.87
C ASP A 305 -13.81 -16.47 -20.25
N ILE A 306 -14.13 -15.52 -19.35
CA ILE A 306 -13.13 -14.76 -18.59
C ILE A 306 -12.32 -15.68 -17.69
N HIS A 307 -12.97 -16.65 -17.02
CA HIS A 307 -12.28 -17.63 -16.18
C HIS A 307 -11.26 -18.43 -17.00
N VAL A 308 -11.65 -18.94 -18.16
CA VAL A 308 -10.76 -19.69 -19.06
C VAL A 308 -9.57 -18.83 -19.49
N GLU A 309 -9.80 -17.58 -19.87
CA GLU A 309 -8.72 -16.69 -20.32
C GLU A 309 -7.77 -16.33 -19.17
N LEU A 310 -8.30 -16.01 -17.99
CA LEU A 310 -7.47 -15.75 -16.80
C LEU A 310 -6.73 -16.99 -16.31
N GLN A 311 -7.27 -18.18 -16.52
CA GLN A 311 -6.59 -19.45 -16.25
C GLN A 311 -5.40 -19.67 -17.20
N LYS A 312 -5.55 -19.38 -18.50
CA LYS A 312 -4.43 -19.43 -19.47
C LYS A 312 -3.31 -18.47 -19.10
N LEU A 313 -3.65 -17.29 -18.58
CA LEU A 313 -2.70 -16.30 -18.09
C LEU A 313 -2.09 -16.65 -16.72
N GLY A 314 -2.57 -17.73 -16.07
CA GLY A 314 -2.02 -18.23 -14.80
C GLY A 314 -2.51 -17.51 -13.55
N TYR A 315 -3.55 -16.66 -13.66
CA TYR A 315 -4.14 -15.98 -12.51
C TYR A 315 -5.07 -16.92 -11.71
N VAL A 316 -5.83 -17.76 -12.41
CA VAL A 316 -6.80 -18.66 -11.77
C VAL A 316 -6.21 -20.06 -11.58
N LYS A 317 -6.18 -20.55 -10.34
CA LYS A 317 -5.69 -21.90 -10.00
C LYS A 317 -6.81 -22.92 -9.80
N THR A 318 -7.99 -22.47 -9.41
CA THR A 318 -9.17 -23.29 -9.09
C THR A 318 -10.44 -22.55 -9.50
N LYS A 319 -11.54 -23.26 -9.81
CA LYS A 319 -12.80 -22.60 -10.15
C LYS A 319 -13.35 -21.85 -8.94
N SER A 320 -13.59 -20.55 -9.07
CA SER A 320 -14.16 -19.72 -8.00
C SER A 320 -15.50 -20.25 -7.54
N ILE A 321 -15.77 -20.18 -6.23
CA ILE A 321 -17.03 -20.62 -5.65
C ILE A 321 -18.08 -19.55 -5.89
N VAL A 322 -19.07 -19.86 -6.72
CA VAL A 322 -20.25 -18.99 -6.89
C VAL A 322 -21.14 -19.21 -5.67
N THR A 323 -21.27 -18.19 -4.82
CA THR A 323 -22.20 -18.25 -3.70
C THR A 323 -23.61 -17.98 -4.22
N GLY A 324 -24.52 -18.93 -3.99
CA GLY A 324 -25.95 -18.71 -4.20
C GLY A 324 -26.45 -17.63 -3.26
N LYS A 325 -27.46 -16.87 -3.71
CA LYS A 325 -28.27 -16.06 -2.80
C LYS A 325 -28.98 -16.96 -1.79
#